data_AF-A0A7S1TMB8-F1
#
_entry.id   AF-A0A7S1TMB8-F1
#
_cell.length_a   1.000
_cell.length_b   1.000
_cell.length_c   1.000
_cell.angle_alpha   90.00
_cell.angle_beta   90.00
_cell.angle_gamma   90.00
#
_symmetry.space_group_name_H-M   'P 1'
#
loop_
_entity.id
_entity.type
_entity.pdbx_description
1 polymer ?
#
loop_
_entity_poly.entity_id
_entity_poly.type
_entity_poly.pdbx_seq_one_letter_code
_entity_poly.pdbx_strand_id
1 'polypeptide(L)'
;EFYDQNPISSVGVVVTRAGVAQSASPLGAGPAAHIRAVRGAIDAGSFGEASVLNVLHAALRMLAAAPLHTTKEVVLLYSSLATCDPSDVFAGIDACAAAKVRVSVISAAGAEVHVLAQLAA
;
A
#
# COMPACT_ATOMS: atom_id res chain seq x y z
N GLU A 1 -1.13 10.97 -15.71
CA GLU A 1 -2.16 11.75 -15.01
C GLU A 1 -1.74 12.22 -13.62
N PHE A 2 -1.50 11.35 -12.63
CA PHE A 2 -1.15 11.80 -11.26
C PHE A 2 0.03 12.79 -11.23
N TYR A 3 1.15 12.46 -11.89
CA TYR A 3 2.32 13.35 -11.98
C TYR A 3 2.08 14.62 -12.80
N ASP A 4 1.16 14.57 -13.78
CA ASP A 4 0.84 15.73 -14.62
C ASP A 4 0.04 16.76 -13.80
N GLN A 5 -0.84 16.29 -12.91
CA GLN A 5 -1.63 17.13 -12.00
C GLN A 5 -0.87 17.49 -10.71
N ASN A 6 0.10 16.65 -10.29
CA ASN A 6 0.81 16.78 -9.02
C ASN A 6 2.34 16.69 -9.22
N PRO A 7 2.99 17.70 -9.83
CA PRO A 7 4.40 17.62 -10.23
C PRO A 7 5.41 17.53 -9.07
N ILE A 8 5.03 17.99 -7.88
CA ILE A 8 5.87 17.96 -6.67
C ILE A 8 5.57 16.76 -5.75
N SER A 9 4.57 15.95 -6.10
CA SER A 9 4.21 14.77 -5.32
C SER A 9 5.14 13.60 -5.63
N SER A 10 5.31 12.72 -4.64
CA SER A 10 6.12 11.51 -4.76
C SER A 10 5.24 10.28 -4.65
N VAL A 11 5.48 9.30 -5.51
CA VAL A 11 4.81 7.99 -5.48
C VAL A 11 5.83 6.92 -5.12
N GLY A 12 5.36 5.87 -4.45
CA GLY A 12 6.07 4.62 -4.23
C GLY A 12 5.11 3.46 -4.50
N VAL A 13 5.65 2.30 -4.87
CA VAL A 13 4.85 1.12 -5.20
C VAL A 13 5.27 -0.04 -4.31
N VAL A 14 4.31 -0.57 -3.56
CA VAL A 14 4.46 -1.78 -2.75
C VAL A 14 3.56 -2.86 -3.35
N VAL A 15 4.08 -4.09 -3.43
CA VAL A 15 3.35 -5.26 -3.92
C VAL A 15 3.29 -6.29 -2.80
N THR A 16 2.11 -6.86 -2.56
CA THR A 16 1.93 -7.99 -1.65
C THR A 16 1.72 -9.28 -2.44
N ARG A 17 2.47 -10.32 -2.08
CA ARG A 17 2.30 -11.69 -2.60
C ARG A 17 2.91 -12.69 -1.64
N ALA A 18 2.36 -13.91 -1.58
CA ALA A 18 2.84 -14.98 -0.73
C ALA A 18 3.05 -14.57 0.75
N GLY A 19 2.14 -13.76 1.29
CA GLY A 19 2.17 -13.26 2.66
C GLY A 19 3.22 -12.16 2.91
N VAL A 20 3.96 -11.70 1.90
CA VAL A 20 5.03 -10.70 2.05
C VAL A 20 4.71 -9.43 1.27
N ALA A 21 5.02 -8.28 1.86
CA ALA A 21 4.97 -6.98 1.19
C ALA A 21 6.38 -6.53 0.77
N GLN A 22 6.58 -6.29 -0.51
CA GLN A 22 7.84 -5.86 -1.10
C GLN A 22 7.69 -4.47 -1.74
N SER A 23 8.64 -3.58 -1.48
CA SER A 23 8.74 -2.31 -2.21
C SER A 23 9.22 -2.59 -3.63
N ALA A 24 8.30 -2.55 -4.60
CA ALA A 24 8.61 -2.73 -6.02
C ALA A 24 9.23 -1.46 -6.63
N SER A 25 8.87 -0.28 -6.12
CA SER A 25 9.45 0.98 -6.53
C SER A 25 9.51 1.95 -5.34
N PRO A 26 10.68 2.55 -5.05
CA PRO A 26 10.84 3.41 -3.88
C PRO A 26 10.10 4.74 -4.06
N LEU A 27 9.84 5.41 -2.93
CA LEU A 27 9.24 6.75 -2.91
C LEU A 27 10.12 7.75 -3.67
N GLY A 28 9.53 8.47 -4.63
CA GLY A 28 10.24 9.50 -5.41
C GLY A 28 10.99 8.97 -6.64
N ALA A 29 10.79 7.69 -7.00
CA ALA A 29 11.24 7.24 -8.31
C ALA A 29 10.50 7.97 -9.45
N GLY A 30 11.10 7.99 -10.64
CA GLY A 30 10.46 8.60 -11.80
C GLY A 30 9.27 7.78 -12.30
N PRO A 31 8.31 8.39 -13.03
CA PRO A 31 7.12 7.71 -13.55
C PRO A 31 7.44 6.44 -14.36
N ALA A 32 8.49 6.49 -15.20
CA ALA A 32 8.92 5.35 -16.00
C ALA A 32 9.42 4.17 -15.14
N ALA A 33 10.02 4.44 -13.98
CA ALA A 33 10.47 3.40 -13.05
C ALA A 33 9.27 2.72 -12.37
N HIS A 34 8.26 3.50 -11.96
CA HIS A 34 7.02 2.96 -11.42
C HIS A 34 6.29 2.08 -12.44
N ILE A 35 6.15 2.54 -13.69
CA ILE A 35 5.50 1.78 -14.76
C ILE A 35 6.22 0.45 -14.99
N ARG A 36 7.56 0.45 -15.03
CA ARG A 36 8.34 -0.79 -15.17
C ARG A 36 8.16 -1.72 -13.97
N ALA A 37 8.15 -1.18 -12.76
CA ALA A 37 7.95 -1.97 -11.55
C ALA A 37 6.57 -2.64 -11.51
N VAL A 38 5.51 -1.90 -11.89
CA VAL A 38 4.15 -2.45 -11.98
C VAL A 38 4.05 -3.53 -13.06
N ARG A 39 4.61 -3.29 -14.26
CA ARG A 39 4.64 -4.30 -15.32
C ARG A 39 5.38 -5.56 -14.89
N GLY A 40 6.56 -5.42 -14.29
CA GLY A 40 7.30 -6.55 -13.77
C GLY A 40 6.55 -7.32 -12.66
N ALA A 41 5.77 -6.62 -11.83
CA ALA A 41 4.91 -7.26 -10.84
C ALA A 41 3.76 -8.05 -11.48
N ILE A 42 3.17 -7.53 -12.58
CA ILE A 42 2.14 -8.24 -13.35
C ILE A 42 2.74 -9.49 -14.01
N ASP A 43 3.90 -9.37 -14.67
CA ASP A 43 4.56 -10.47 -15.37
C ASP A 43 4.99 -11.59 -14.41
N ALA A 44 5.36 -11.24 -13.17
CA ALA A 44 5.71 -12.21 -12.15
C ALA A 44 4.50 -12.95 -11.54
N GLY A 45 3.28 -12.50 -11.84
CA GLY A 45 2.03 -13.07 -11.35
C GLY A 45 1.74 -12.83 -9.87
N SER A 46 0.49 -13.07 -9.49
CA SER A 46 0.01 -13.08 -8.12
C SER A 46 -0.17 -14.52 -7.63
N PHE A 47 0.41 -14.85 -6.48
CA PHE A 47 0.28 -16.15 -5.86
C PHE A 47 0.38 -16.05 -4.34
N GLY A 48 -0.14 -17.07 -3.66
CA GLY A 48 -0.21 -17.13 -2.21
C GLY A 48 -1.14 -16.08 -1.61
N GLU A 49 -1.01 -15.89 -0.30
CA GLU A 49 -1.93 -15.07 0.48
C GLU A 49 -1.57 -13.58 0.48
N ALA A 50 -2.56 -12.73 0.74
CA ALA A 50 -2.38 -11.30 0.95
C ALA A 50 -2.20 -10.97 2.44
N SER A 51 -1.25 -10.09 2.77
CA SER A 51 -1.02 -9.63 4.15
C SER A 51 -1.13 -8.11 4.23
N VAL A 52 -2.23 -7.63 4.79
CA VAL A 52 -2.49 -6.19 4.95
C VAL A 52 -1.51 -5.59 5.93
N LEU A 53 -1.23 -6.26 7.05
CA LEU A 53 -0.29 -5.76 8.06
C LEU A 53 1.11 -5.53 7.48
N ASN A 54 1.62 -6.47 6.68
CA ASN A 54 2.93 -6.32 6.05
C ASN A 54 2.96 -5.14 5.07
N VAL A 55 1.86 -4.92 4.33
CA VAL A 55 1.71 -3.74 3.45
C VAL A 55 1.73 -2.45 4.26
N LEU A 56 0.97 -2.37 5.37
CA LEU A 56 0.94 -1.19 6.24
C LEU A 56 2.33 -0.90 6.81
N HIS A 57 3.04 -1.91 7.30
CA HIS A 57 4.42 -1.75 7.77
C HIS A 57 5.38 -1.28 6.67
N ALA A 58 5.26 -1.81 5.45
CA ALA A 58 6.08 -1.37 4.32
C ALA A 58 5.78 0.09 3.95
N ALA A 59 4.50 0.47 3.92
CA ALA A 59 4.06 1.84 3.65
C ALA A 59 4.54 2.82 4.72
N LEU A 60 4.41 2.46 6.00
CA LEU A 60 4.90 3.27 7.13
C LEU A 60 6.40 3.51 7.04
N ARG A 61 7.20 2.48 6.77
CA ARG A 61 8.65 2.62 6.58
C ARG A 61 8.99 3.53 5.42
N MET A 62 8.27 3.40 4.30
CA MET A 62 8.49 4.21 3.11
C MET A 62 8.12 5.69 3.34
N LEU A 63 7.01 5.95 4.03
CA LEU A 63 6.52 7.30 4.35
C LEU A 63 7.21 7.94 5.55
N ALA A 64 8.05 7.20 6.29
CA ALA A 64 8.86 7.76 7.38
C ALA A 64 9.90 8.77 6.87
N ALA A 65 10.36 8.61 5.63
CA ALA A 65 11.29 9.56 5.00
C ALA A 65 10.61 10.89 4.57
N ALA A 66 9.28 10.92 4.52
CA ALA A 66 8.55 12.11 4.10
C ALA A 66 8.51 13.18 5.23
N PRO A 67 8.66 14.48 4.89
CA PRO A 67 8.61 15.55 5.88
C PRO A 67 7.29 15.61 6.67
N LEU A 68 7.32 16.22 7.86
CA LEU A 68 6.14 16.30 8.74
C LEU A 68 4.99 17.13 8.16
N HIS A 69 5.28 18.06 7.26
CA HIS A 69 4.28 18.95 6.65
C HIS A 69 3.65 18.36 5.38
N THR A 70 4.09 17.19 4.92
CA THR A 70 3.48 16.53 3.76
C THR A 70 2.31 15.67 4.18
N THR A 71 1.27 15.59 3.35
CA THR A 71 0.24 14.57 3.51
C THR A 71 0.84 13.20 3.22
N LYS A 72 0.51 12.22 4.07
CA LYS A 72 0.96 10.83 3.93
C LYS A 72 -0.24 9.99 3.56
N GLU A 73 -0.24 9.47 2.35
CA GLU A 73 -1.38 8.79 1.77
C GLU A 73 -0.97 7.40 1.27
N VAL A 74 -1.86 6.43 1.48
CA VAL A 74 -1.73 5.06 0.98
C VAL A 74 -3.01 4.70 0.25
N VAL A 75 -2.89 4.32 -1.02
CA VAL A 75 -3.99 3.73 -1.80
C VAL A 75 -3.75 2.24 -1.90
N LEU A 76 -4.56 1.46 -1.18
CA LEU A 76 -4.50 0.01 -1.17
C LEU A 76 -5.46 -0.56 -2.22
N LEU A 77 -4.90 -1.15 -3.27
CA LEU A 77 -5.65 -1.95 -4.22
C LEU A 77 -5.71 -3.40 -3.71
N TYR A 78 -6.92 -3.89 -3.44
CA TYR A 78 -7.11 -5.20 -2.82
C TYR A 78 -8.08 -6.06 -3.64
N SER A 79 -7.76 -7.34 -3.84
CA SER A 79 -8.62 -8.26 -4.61
C SER A 79 -8.96 -9.55 -3.86
N SER A 80 -8.36 -9.79 -2.70
CA SER A 80 -8.68 -10.95 -1.86
C SER A 80 -9.91 -10.65 -0.99
N LEU A 81 -10.55 -11.71 -0.49
CA LEU A 81 -11.62 -11.61 0.52
C LEU A 81 -11.10 -11.86 1.94
N ALA A 82 -9.86 -12.31 2.07
CA ALA A 82 -9.21 -12.61 3.33
C ALA A 82 -7.81 -12.02 3.37
N THR A 83 -7.32 -11.72 4.56
CA THR A 83 -5.91 -11.39 4.79
C THR A 83 -5.31 -12.36 5.79
N CYS A 84 -4.06 -12.76 5.56
CA CYS A 84 -3.31 -13.68 6.40
C CYS A 84 -2.11 -12.94 6.99
N ASP A 85 -2.32 -12.36 8.16
CA ASP A 85 -1.31 -11.57 8.86
C ASP A 85 -0.66 -12.37 10.01
N PRO A 86 0.65 -12.16 10.28
CA PRO A 86 1.38 -12.90 11.31
C PRO A 86 1.03 -12.47 12.75
N SER A 87 0.38 -11.33 12.90
CA SER A 87 -0.04 -10.77 14.19
C SER A 87 -1.28 -9.90 13.99
N ASP A 88 -1.74 -9.25 15.06
CA ASP A 88 -2.90 -8.38 15.01
C ASP A 88 -2.75 -7.25 13.98
N VAL A 89 -3.69 -7.21 13.03
CA VAL A 89 -3.76 -6.19 11.97
C VAL A 89 -4.23 -4.84 12.51
N PHE A 90 -5.04 -4.83 13.58
CA PHE A 90 -5.57 -3.59 14.17
C PHE A 90 -4.46 -2.74 14.78
N ALA A 91 -3.43 -3.38 15.37
CA ALA A 91 -2.22 -2.68 15.81
C ALA A 91 -1.50 -1.94 14.65
N GLY A 92 -1.56 -2.49 13.43
CA GLY A 92 -1.04 -1.83 12.22
C GLY A 92 -1.88 -0.62 11.81
N ILE A 93 -3.21 -0.71 11.95
CA ILE A 93 -4.14 0.40 11.72
C ILE A 93 -3.87 1.54 12.71
N ASP A 94 -3.73 1.21 14.00
CA ASP A 94 -3.39 2.18 15.04
C ASP A 94 -2.04 2.86 14.79
N ALA A 95 -1.04 2.11 14.32
CA ALA A 95 0.25 2.67 13.94
C ALA A 95 0.14 3.64 12.76
N CYS A 96 -0.71 3.36 11.76
CA CYS A 96 -1.02 4.27 10.67
C CYS A 96 -1.70 5.56 11.17
N ALA A 97 -2.69 5.44 12.06
CA ALA A 97 -3.37 6.57 12.65
C ALA A 97 -2.40 7.46 13.46
N ALA A 98 -1.56 6.85 14.30
CA ALA A 98 -0.54 7.55 15.09
C ALA A 98 0.49 8.29 14.20
N ALA A 99 0.83 7.71 13.05
CA ALA A 99 1.73 8.31 12.06
C ALA A 99 1.05 9.35 11.14
N LYS A 100 -0.24 9.62 11.33
CA LYS A 100 -1.08 10.50 10.48
C LYS A 100 -1.07 10.08 9.01
N VAL A 101 -1.11 8.78 8.77
CA VAL A 101 -1.19 8.20 7.42
C VAL A 101 -2.64 7.93 7.09
N ARG A 102 -3.14 8.56 6.02
CA ARG A 102 -4.48 8.30 5.49
C ARG A 102 -4.42 7.09 4.56
N VAL A 103 -5.22 6.07 4.85
CA VAL A 103 -5.32 4.88 4.00
C VAL A 103 -6.66 4.88 3.29
N SER A 104 -6.66 4.62 2.00
CA SER A 104 -7.86 4.47 1.17
C SER A 104 -7.81 3.13 0.47
N VAL A 105 -8.89 2.36 0.58
CA VAL A 105 -8.95 1.01 0.02
C VAL A 105 -9.86 1.00 -1.20
N ILE A 106 -9.37 0.39 -2.28
CA ILE A 106 -10.16 0.05 -3.46
C ILE A 106 -10.18 -1.47 -3.54
N SER A 107 -11.33 -2.06 -3.21
CA SER A 107 -11.54 -3.50 -3.29
C SER A 107 -12.15 -3.88 -4.63
N ALA A 108 -11.51 -4.80 -5.35
CA ALA A 108 -12.05 -5.46 -6.53
C ALA A 108 -12.74 -6.79 -6.19
N ALA A 109 -12.66 -7.23 -4.93
CA ALA A 109 -13.38 -8.39 -4.47
C ALA A 109 -14.88 -8.03 -4.39
N GLY A 110 -15.76 -8.86 -4.95
CA GLY A 110 -17.21 -8.59 -5.00
C GLY A 110 -17.93 -8.58 -3.65
N ALA A 111 -17.20 -8.44 -2.54
CA ALA A 111 -17.72 -8.31 -1.20
C ALA A 111 -16.79 -7.42 -0.34
N GLU A 112 -17.36 -6.89 0.73
CA GLU A 112 -16.66 -6.07 1.72
C GLU A 112 -15.89 -6.95 2.72
N VAL A 113 -14.68 -6.51 3.09
CA VAL A 113 -13.85 -7.14 4.12
C VAL A 113 -13.84 -6.22 5.34
N HIS A 114 -14.33 -6.70 6.48
CA HIS A 114 -14.49 -5.89 7.70
C HIS A 114 -13.21 -5.16 8.13
N VAL A 115 -12.05 -5.83 8.07
CA VAL A 115 -10.75 -5.23 8.41
C VAL A 115 -10.41 -4.05 7.48
N LEU A 116 -10.71 -4.18 6.17
CA LEU A 116 -10.45 -3.12 5.21
C LEU A 116 -11.42 -1.94 5.38
N ALA A 117 -12.66 -2.22 5.77
CA ALA A 117 -13.64 -1.19 6.11
C ALA A 117 -13.21 -0.39 7.35
N GLN A 118 -12.71 -1.07 8.38
CA GLN A 118 -12.13 -0.43 9.57
C GLN A 118 -10.88 0.40 9.23
N LEU A 119 -10.02 -0.09 8.33
CA LEU A 119 -8.82 0.62 7.88
C LEU A 119 -9.14 1.90 7.08
N ALA A 120 -10.27 1.93 6.38
CA ALA A 120 -10.68 3.07 5.55
C ALA A 120 -11.56 4.09 6.31
N ALA A 121 -12.02 3.76 7.52
CA ALA A 121 -12.85 4.60 8.38
C ALA A 121 -12.04 5.71 9.07
#